data_AF-A0A212JLI4-F1
#
_entry.id   AF-A0A212JLI4-F1
#
_cell.length_a   1.000
_cell.length_b   1.000
_cell.length_c   1.000
_cell.angle_alpha   90.00
_cell.angle_beta   90.00
_cell.angle_gamma   90.00
#
_symmetry.space_group_name_H-M   'P 1'
#
loop_
_entity.id
_entity.type
_entity.pdbx_description
1 polymer ?
#
loop_
_entity_poly.entity_id
_entity_poly.type
_entity_poly.pdbx_seq_one_letter_code
_entity_poly.pdbx_strand_id
1 'polypeptide(L)'
;MTPLPPAPLHAASAHGPRGTGGGAPHIGDVPALRRRAPVLVVEDEALIAMDLADQIEADGGVVLGPAATSEAALALLAAAPEIGAAVLDVVLGRDTAFAVAAALTRRGIPFVFYTGYDDLRAPPEFAAAPVLDKTHGWREIKRALRRERRSLRTEVEALLPELRVIAREIAGDAETGDRLIERTLARAADEVASRRHYPSVDAWLRHMMKHLAFGRDPGVN
;
A
#
# COMPACT_ATOMS: atom_id res chain seq x y z
N MET A 1 74.64 -39.73 15.37
CA MET A 1 73.65 -39.91 14.29
C MET A 1 72.99 -38.55 14.03
N THR A 2 73.57 -37.79 13.10
CA THR A 2 72.97 -36.59 12.49
C THR A 2 72.16 -37.04 11.25
N PRO A 3 71.10 -36.32 10.84
CA PRO A 3 71.34 -35.13 10.03
C PRO A 3 70.48 -33.89 10.38
N LEU A 4 71.04 -32.76 9.95
CA LEU A 4 70.52 -31.39 9.84
C LEU A 4 69.65 -31.28 8.52
N PRO A 5 69.16 -30.10 8.07
CA PRO A 5 67.85 -29.86 7.43
C PRO A 5 67.95 -29.66 5.89
N PRO A 6 66.86 -29.28 5.19
CA PRO A 6 66.73 -27.87 4.76
C PRO A 6 65.27 -27.31 4.65
N ALA A 7 65.16 -25.98 4.59
CA ALA A 7 64.02 -25.18 4.07
C ALA A 7 64.02 -25.17 2.51
N PRO A 8 63.37 -24.27 1.73
CA PRO A 8 62.08 -23.55 1.77
C PRO A 8 61.26 -23.67 0.42
N LEU A 9 60.17 -22.89 0.28
CA LEU A 9 59.61 -22.29 -0.96
C LEU A 9 58.94 -23.16 -2.07
N HIS A 10 57.62 -22.98 -2.23
CA HIS A 10 56.89 -22.70 -3.49
C HIS A 10 55.76 -21.71 -3.10
N ALA A 11 55.74 -20.43 -3.46
CA ALA A 11 55.67 -19.82 -4.79
C ALA A 11 54.46 -20.28 -5.62
N ALA A 12 53.36 -19.52 -5.53
CA ALA A 12 52.53 -19.14 -6.67
C ALA A 12 51.57 -18.00 -6.28
N SER A 13 52.02 -16.76 -6.50
CA SER A 13 51.09 -15.72 -6.95
C SER A 13 50.57 -16.11 -8.33
N ALA A 14 49.25 -16.07 -8.54
CA ALA A 14 48.63 -15.32 -9.64
C ALA A 14 47.13 -15.65 -9.78
N HIS A 15 46.38 -14.61 -10.13
CA HIS A 15 45.04 -14.59 -10.70
C HIS A 15 43.84 -14.76 -9.76
N GLY A 16 43.21 -13.61 -9.49
CA GLY A 16 41.87 -13.56 -8.89
C GLY A 16 40.81 -14.16 -9.80
N PRO A 17 39.57 -14.15 -9.30
CA PRO A 17 38.54 -13.44 -10.04
C PRO A 17 38.03 -12.27 -9.21
N ARG A 18 37.91 -11.14 -9.92
CA ARG A 18 37.04 -10.05 -9.53
C ARG A 18 35.65 -10.62 -9.29
N GLY A 19 35.25 -10.68 -8.02
CA GLY A 19 33.88 -10.89 -7.60
C GLY A 19 33.38 -9.59 -6.98
N THR A 20 32.95 -8.66 -7.83
CA THR A 20 32.08 -7.56 -7.45
C THR A 20 30.76 -8.15 -6.94
N GLY A 21 30.75 -8.57 -5.67
CA GLY A 21 29.54 -8.86 -4.93
C GLY A 21 29.15 -7.60 -4.18
N GLY A 22 28.59 -6.62 -4.88
CA GLY A 22 27.81 -5.58 -4.22
C GLY A 22 26.73 -6.29 -3.42
N GLY A 23 26.90 -6.31 -2.09
CA GLY A 23 25.85 -6.69 -1.18
C GLY A 23 24.75 -5.65 -1.34
N ALA A 24 23.84 -5.91 -2.27
CA ALA A 24 22.61 -5.16 -2.38
C ALA A 24 21.97 -5.13 -0.98
N PRO A 25 21.57 -3.96 -0.46
CA PRO A 25 20.83 -3.92 0.78
C PRO A 25 19.64 -4.87 0.68
N HIS A 26 19.48 -5.70 1.71
CA HIS A 26 18.47 -6.73 1.79
C HIS A 26 17.08 -6.14 1.54
N ILE A 27 16.30 -6.78 0.67
CA ILE A 27 14.91 -6.50 0.31
C ILE A 27 13.92 -6.67 1.50
N GLY A 28 14.43 -6.72 2.74
CA GLY A 28 13.67 -7.00 3.96
C GLY A 28 12.94 -5.81 4.57
N ASP A 29 13.34 -4.57 4.25
CA ASP A 29 12.89 -3.37 4.96
C ASP A 29 12.11 -2.38 4.08
N VAL A 30 11.29 -2.89 3.14
CA VAL A 30 10.09 -2.13 2.77
C VAL A 30 9.29 -1.98 4.06
N PRO A 31 9.07 -0.75 4.60
CA PRO A 31 8.46 -0.54 5.90
C PRO A 31 7.19 -1.38 5.97
N ALA A 32 7.23 -2.38 6.83
CA ALA A 32 6.12 -3.27 7.02
C ALA A 32 4.88 -2.39 7.28
N LEU A 33 3.83 -2.57 6.49
CA LEU A 33 2.49 -1.98 6.69
C LEU A 33 1.86 -2.52 7.99
N ARG A 34 2.58 -2.36 9.12
CA ARG A 34 2.38 -2.97 10.43
C ARG A 34 1.99 -1.94 11.47
N ARG A 35 1.33 -0.86 11.07
CA ARG A 35 0.39 -0.21 11.99
C ARG A 35 -0.93 -0.95 11.90
N ARG A 36 -1.50 -1.31 13.06
CA ARG A 36 -2.88 -1.79 13.19
C ARG A 36 -3.81 -0.64 12.82
N ALA A 37 -3.87 -0.32 11.54
CA ALA A 37 -4.65 0.80 11.05
C ALA A 37 -6.14 0.39 11.14
N PRO A 38 -6.98 1.18 11.83
CA PRO A 38 -8.39 0.88 12.04
C PRO A 38 -9.16 0.63 10.75
N VAL A 39 -10.18 -0.22 10.83
CA VAL A 39 -11.16 -0.45 9.77
C VAL A 39 -12.40 0.37 10.09
N LEU A 40 -12.73 1.33 9.24
CA LEU A 40 -13.97 2.09 9.35
C LEU A 40 -15.15 1.20 8.94
N VAL A 41 -16.15 1.05 9.81
CA VAL A 41 -17.39 0.33 9.51
C VAL A 41 -18.53 1.34 9.37
N VAL A 42 -19.20 1.35 8.22
CA VAL A 42 -20.35 2.21 7.93
C VAL A 42 -21.52 1.34 7.52
N GLU A 43 -22.51 1.23 8.41
CA GLU A 43 -23.61 0.27 8.34
C GLU A 43 -24.74 0.79 9.24
N ASP A 44 -25.96 0.90 8.70
CA ASP A 44 -27.13 1.39 9.43
C ASP A 44 -27.86 0.27 10.19
N GLU A 45 -27.72 -0.99 9.76
CA GLU A 45 -28.25 -2.14 10.46
C GLU A 45 -27.36 -2.54 11.65
N ALA A 46 -27.78 -2.16 12.86
CA ALA A 46 -27.00 -2.34 14.08
C ALA A 46 -26.47 -3.77 14.31
N LEU A 47 -27.25 -4.81 13.98
CA LEU A 47 -26.83 -6.20 14.15
C LEU A 47 -25.68 -6.58 13.19
N ILE A 48 -25.73 -6.12 11.95
CA ILE A 48 -24.66 -6.36 10.96
C ILE A 48 -23.42 -5.55 11.34
N ALA A 49 -23.60 -4.30 11.77
CA ALA A 49 -22.51 -3.45 12.24
C ALA A 49 -21.77 -4.08 13.43
N MET A 50 -22.51 -4.64 14.40
CA MET A 50 -21.95 -5.36 15.55
C MET A 50 -21.25 -6.65 15.14
N ASP A 51 -21.86 -7.47 14.28
CA ASP A 51 -21.27 -8.72 13.80
C ASP A 51 -19.95 -8.48 13.04
N LEU A 52 -19.89 -7.42 12.20
CA LEU A 52 -18.66 -7.01 11.53
C LEU A 52 -17.61 -6.54 12.54
N ALA A 53 -17.99 -5.74 13.53
CA ALA A 53 -17.07 -5.25 14.55
C ALA A 53 -16.45 -6.42 15.34
N ASP A 54 -17.27 -7.35 15.83
CA ASP A 54 -16.84 -8.54 16.56
C ASP A 54 -15.86 -9.39 15.73
N GLN A 55 -16.17 -9.61 14.45
CA GLN A 55 -15.30 -10.37 13.54
C GLN A 55 -13.95 -9.68 13.27
N ILE A 56 -13.95 -8.34 13.13
CA ILE A 56 -12.73 -7.55 12.95
C ILE A 56 -11.86 -7.65 14.21
N GLU A 57 -12.45 -7.48 15.38
CA GLU A 57 -11.75 -7.53 16.67
C GLU A 57 -11.22 -8.93 16.98
N ALA A 58 -11.99 -9.99 16.71
CA ALA A 58 -11.57 -11.37 16.86
C ALA A 58 -10.35 -11.73 15.99
N ASP A 59 -10.19 -11.05 14.85
CA ASP A 59 -9.04 -11.17 13.95
C ASP A 59 -7.86 -10.24 14.33
N GLY A 60 -7.96 -9.56 15.48
CA GLY A 60 -6.95 -8.63 16.01
C GLY A 60 -6.94 -7.26 15.33
N GLY A 61 -8.00 -6.92 14.59
CA GLY A 61 -8.21 -5.60 14.01
C GLY A 61 -8.61 -4.56 15.06
N VAL A 62 -8.73 -3.31 14.62
CA VAL A 62 -9.30 -2.21 15.40
C VAL A 62 -10.45 -1.65 14.58
N VAL A 63 -11.61 -1.48 15.19
CA VAL A 63 -12.79 -0.91 14.52
C VAL A 63 -12.82 0.59 14.77
N LEU A 64 -13.13 1.35 13.72
CA LEU A 64 -13.51 2.76 13.81
C LEU A 64 -14.99 2.86 13.42
N GLY A 65 -15.83 3.41 14.29
CA GLY A 65 -17.29 3.33 14.17
C GLY A 65 -17.87 2.25 15.10
N PRO A 66 -19.00 1.60 14.76
CA PRO A 66 -19.73 1.71 13.49
C PRO A 66 -20.47 3.04 13.30
N ALA A 67 -20.58 3.50 12.06
CA ALA A 67 -21.35 4.69 11.70
C ALA A 67 -22.62 4.32 10.93
N ALA A 68 -23.78 4.65 11.49
CA ALA A 68 -25.08 4.38 10.86
C ALA A 68 -25.49 5.39 9.78
N THR A 69 -24.74 6.48 9.61
CA THR A 69 -25.02 7.53 8.62
C THR A 69 -23.76 7.97 7.91
N SER A 70 -23.93 8.50 6.69
CA SER A 70 -22.85 9.07 5.90
C SER A 70 -22.19 10.26 6.62
N GLU A 71 -22.97 11.08 7.31
CA GLU A 71 -22.49 12.20 8.13
C GLU A 71 -21.59 11.74 9.28
N ALA A 72 -22.04 10.75 10.05
CA ALA A 72 -21.26 10.20 11.15
C ALA A 72 -19.94 9.58 10.65
N ALA A 73 -20.01 8.86 9.52
CA ALA A 73 -18.82 8.29 8.89
C ALA A 73 -17.83 9.37 8.45
N LEU A 74 -18.31 10.45 7.81
CA LEU A 74 -17.47 11.58 7.40
C LEU A 74 -16.83 12.30 8.59
N ALA A 75 -17.55 12.44 9.70
CA ALA A 75 -17.00 13.01 10.94
C ALA A 75 -15.87 12.13 11.52
N LEU A 76 -16.06 10.80 11.56
CA LEU A 76 -15.02 9.86 11.98
C LEU A 76 -13.80 9.89 11.05
N LEU A 77 -14.04 9.95 9.73
CA LEU A 77 -12.98 10.14 8.74
C LEU A 77 -12.20 11.42 9.01
N ALA A 78 -12.86 12.54 9.27
CA ALA A 78 -12.18 13.80 9.55
C ALA A 78 -11.34 13.76 10.84
N ALA A 79 -11.84 13.07 11.88
CA ALA A 79 -11.17 12.97 13.18
C ALA A 79 -10.01 11.95 13.21
N ALA A 80 -10.04 10.93 12.35
CA ALA A 80 -9.05 9.86 12.32
C ALA A 80 -8.09 9.97 11.12
N PRO A 81 -6.83 10.41 11.32
CA PRO A 81 -5.85 10.52 10.23
C PRO A 81 -5.33 9.16 9.75
N GLU A 82 -5.27 8.16 10.63
CA GLU A 82 -4.77 6.81 10.30
C GLU A 82 -5.94 5.83 10.18
N ILE A 83 -6.41 5.56 8.96
CA ILE A 83 -7.43 4.52 8.66
C ILE A 83 -6.83 3.55 7.64
N GLY A 84 -6.96 2.25 7.92
CA GLY A 84 -6.33 1.19 7.11
C GLY A 84 -7.21 0.67 5.98
N ALA A 85 -8.52 0.66 6.20
CA ALA A 85 -9.53 0.26 5.23
C ALA A 85 -10.93 0.73 5.68
N ALA A 86 -11.94 0.59 4.82
CA ALA A 86 -13.33 0.76 5.18
C ALA A 86 -14.25 -0.34 4.61
N VAL A 87 -15.34 -0.60 5.32
CA VAL A 87 -16.48 -1.42 4.88
C VAL A 87 -17.70 -0.52 4.86
N LEU A 88 -18.35 -0.39 3.71
CA LEU A 88 -19.45 0.55 3.49
C LEU A 88 -20.70 -0.19 3.03
N ASP A 89 -21.81 -0.10 3.75
CA ASP A 89 -23.11 -0.33 3.12
C ASP A 89 -23.38 0.76 2.09
N VAL A 90 -23.97 0.38 0.96
CA VAL A 90 -24.35 1.29 -0.13
C VAL A 90 -25.51 2.17 0.31
N VAL A 91 -26.50 1.60 1.00
CA VAL A 91 -27.72 2.28 1.45
C VAL A 91 -27.64 2.45 2.96
N LEU A 92 -27.81 3.68 3.45
CA LEU A 92 -27.79 4.02 4.87
C LEU A 92 -29.12 4.70 5.21
N GLY A 93 -30.17 3.92 5.40
CA GLY A 93 -31.54 4.39 5.54
C GLY A 93 -32.04 5.18 4.33
N ARG A 94 -32.01 6.51 4.40
CA ARG A 94 -32.43 7.42 3.31
C ARG A 94 -31.27 7.97 2.48
N ASP A 95 -30.04 7.73 2.91
CA ASP A 95 -28.82 8.23 2.27
C ASP A 95 -28.02 7.08 1.66
N THR A 96 -26.91 7.43 1.00
CA THR A 96 -25.94 6.47 0.46
C THR A 96 -24.54 6.76 0.98
N ALA A 97 -23.69 5.73 1.02
CA ALA A 97 -22.30 5.90 1.41
C ALA A 97 -21.41 6.49 0.30
N PHE A 98 -21.95 6.92 -0.84
CA PHE A 98 -21.13 7.41 -1.96
C PHE A 98 -20.30 8.65 -1.62
N ALA A 99 -20.81 9.55 -0.77
CA ALA A 99 -20.03 10.68 -0.27
C ALA A 99 -18.82 10.23 0.59
N VAL A 100 -19.01 9.17 1.39
CA VAL A 100 -17.97 8.53 2.20
C VAL A 100 -16.95 7.84 1.30
N ALA A 101 -17.42 7.07 0.31
CA ALA A 101 -16.60 6.41 -0.70
C ALA A 101 -15.73 7.44 -1.45
N ALA A 102 -16.30 8.58 -1.87
CA ALA A 102 -15.55 9.66 -2.50
C ALA A 102 -14.47 10.26 -1.58
N ALA A 103 -14.74 10.38 -0.27
CA ALA A 103 -13.75 10.85 0.70
C ALA A 103 -12.61 9.85 0.93
N LEU A 104 -12.93 8.57 1.10
CA LEU A 104 -11.95 7.47 1.22
C LEU A 104 -11.07 7.37 -0.03
N THR A 105 -11.74 7.45 -1.18
CA THR A 105 -11.15 7.58 -2.51
C THR A 105 -10.17 8.76 -2.51
N ARG A 106 -10.56 10.00 -2.19
CA ARG A 106 -9.58 11.11 -2.12
C ARG A 106 -8.39 10.88 -1.17
N ARG A 107 -8.58 10.09 -0.11
CA ARG A 107 -7.62 9.93 1.00
C ARG A 107 -6.60 8.82 0.91
N GLY A 108 -6.69 7.88 -0.03
CA GLY A 108 -5.76 6.72 0.01
C GLY A 108 -6.39 5.40 0.39
N ILE A 109 -7.60 5.44 0.95
CA ILE A 109 -8.06 4.38 1.84
C ILE A 109 -8.81 3.32 1.02
N PRO A 110 -8.35 2.06 1.01
CA PRO A 110 -9.05 0.99 0.32
C PRO A 110 -10.38 0.69 1.03
N PHE A 111 -11.42 0.39 0.27
CA PHE A 111 -12.73 0.08 0.83
C PHE A 111 -13.47 -0.96 -0.01
N VAL A 112 -14.45 -1.60 0.62
CA VAL A 112 -15.39 -2.52 -0.01
C VAL A 112 -16.81 -2.02 0.19
N PHE A 113 -17.65 -2.15 -0.83
CA PHE A 113 -19.09 -2.04 -0.65
C PHE A 113 -19.65 -3.37 -0.15
N TYR A 114 -20.43 -3.33 0.91
CA TYR A 114 -21.02 -4.49 1.58
C TYR A 114 -22.54 -4.29 1.68
N THR A 115 -23.29 -4.82 0.73
CA THR A 115 -24.69 -4.44 0.48
C THR A 115 -25.64 -5.63 0.55
N GLY A 116 -26.87 -5.43 1.03
CA GLY A 116 -27.91 -6.46 0.99
C GLY A 116 -28.58 -6.62 -0.40
N TYR A 117 -28.20 -5.78 -1.36
CA TYR A 117 -28.87 -5.69 -2.66
C TYR A 117 -27.94 -6.14 -3.79
N ASP A 118 -28.23 -7.31 -4.37
CA ASP A 118 -27.44 -7.93 -5.44
C ASP A 118 -27.35 -7.09 -6.73
N ASP A 119 -28.33 -6.21 -6.98
CA ASP A 119 -28.44 -5.41 -8.21
C ASP A 119 -27.89 -3.98 -8.11
N LEU A 120 -27.46 -3.55 -6.91
CA LEU A 120 -26.93 -2.20 -6.71
C LEU A 120 -25.49 -2.12 -7.22
N ARG A 121 -25.35 -1.76 -8.50
CA ARG A 121 -24.03 -1.44 -9.08
C ARG A 121 -23.48 -0.16 -8.48
N ALA A 122 -22.25 -0.23 -7.98
CA ALA A 122 -21.50 0.96 -7.62
C ALA A 122 -21.42 1.91 -8.84
N PRO A 123 -21.58 3.24 -8.64
CA PRO A 123 -21.40 4.24 -9.68
C PRO A 123 -20.08 4.02 -10.45
N PRO A 124 -19.99 4.41 -11.75
CA PRO A 124 -18.79 4.16 -12.57
C PRO A 124 -17.47 4.66 -11.95
N GLU A 125 -17.54 5.75 -11.18
CA GLU A 125 -16.40 6.33 -10.43
C GLU A 125 -15.84 5.40 -9.33
N PHE A 126 -16.60 4.40 -8.90
CA PHE A 126 -16.18 3.37 -7.94
C PHE A 126 -16.15 1.96 -8.56
N ALA A 127 -16.13 1.83 -9.89
CA ALA A 127 -16.15 0.52 -10.55
C ALA A 127 -14.95 -0.39 -10.19
N ALA A 128 -13.86 0.19 -9.67
CA ALA A 128 -12.70 -0.55 -9.18
C ALA A 128 -12.86 -1.07 -7.74
N ALA A 129 -13.81 -0.54 -6.95
CA ALA A 129 -14.06 -0.98 -5.59
C ALA A 129 -14.78 -2.33 -5.61
N PRO A 130 -14.34 -3.33 -4.83
CA PRO A 130 -15.07 -4.57 -4.69
C PRO A 130 -16.48 -4.32 -4.13
N VAL A 131 -17.46 -5.05 -4.64
CA VAL A 131 -18.82 -5.11 -4.11
C VAL A 131 -19.06 -6.54 -3.66
N LEU A 132 -19.43 -6.71 -2.38
CA LEU A 132 -19.81 -7.97 -1.78
C LEU A 132 -21.23 -7.84 -1.24
N ASP A 133 -22.02 -8.88 -1.37
CA ASP A 133 -23.32 -8.93 -0.73
C ASP A 133 -23.22 -9.35 0.75
N LYS A 134 -24.25 -9.05 1.53
CA LYS A 134 -24.38 -9.40 2.96
C LYS A 134 -24.46 -10.92 3.24
N THR A 135 -24.40 -11.79 2.22
CA THR A 135 -24.23 -13.25 2.42
C THR A 135 -22.77 -13.66 2.60
N HIS A 136 -21.83 -12.74 2.34
CA HIS A 136 -20.40 -12.92 2.55
C HIS A 136 -19.98 -12.44 3.94
N GLY A 137 -19.06 -13.15 4.60
CA GLY A 137 -18.57 -12.80 5.94
C GLY A 137 -17.28 -11.98 5.92
N TRP A 138 -16.75 -11.69 7.12
CA TRP A 138 -15.51 -10.91 7.28
C TRP A 138 -14.31 -11.48 6.51
N ARG A 139 -14.23 -12.81 6.35
CA ARG A 139 -13.11 -13.45 5.66
C ARG A 139 -13.04 -13.04 4.19
N GLU A 140 -14.18 -12.94 3.52
CA GLU A 140 -14.30 -12.54 2.11
C GLU A 140 -14.09 -11.03 1.95
N ILE A 141 -14.63 -10.22 2.86
CA ILE A 141 -14.35 -8.78 2.97
C ILE A 141 -12.84 -8.54 3.09
N LYS A 142 -12.19 -9.19 4.06
CA LYS A 142 -10.74 -9.11 4.30
C LYS A 142 -9.95 -9.55 3.07
N ARG A 143 -10.41 -10.56 2.33
CA ARG A 143 -9.78 -10.99 1.06
C ARG A 143 -9.94 -9.93 -0.02
N ALA A 144 -11.11 -9.32 -0.17
CA ALA A 144 -11.35 -8.25 -1.13
C ALA A 144 -10.43 -7.04 -0.86
N LEU A 145 -10.38 -6.59 0.40
CA LEU A 145 -9.48 -5.51 0.86
C LEU A 145 -7.98 -5.85 0.66
N ARG A 146 -7.59 -7.13 0.76
CA ARG A 146 -6.21 -7.59 0.53
C ARG A 146 -5.86 -7.75 -0.95
N ARG A 147 -6.82 -8.07 -1.81
CA ARG A 147 -6.59 -8.36 -3.23
C ARG A 147 -6.12 -7.11 -3.98
N GLU A 148 -6.71 -5.96 -3.66
CA GLU A 148 -6.29 -4.66 -4.20
C GLU A 148 -4.82 -4.35 -3.83
N ARG A 149 -4.46 -4.51 -2.55
CA ARG A 149 -3.09 -4.29 -2.06
C ARG A 149 -2.08 -5.29 -2.63
N ARG A 150 -2.50 -6.53 -2.89
CA ARG A 150 -1.62 -7.57 -3.46
C ARG A 150 -1.34 -7.35 -4.96
N SER A 151 -2.34 -6.94 -5.75
CA SER A 151 -2.14 -6.65 -7.19
C SER A 151 -1.14 -5.51 -7.39
N LEU A 152 -1.33 -4.41 -6.65
CA LEU A 152 -0.44 -3.26 -6.70
C LEU A 152 0.99 -3.63 -6.31
N ARG A 153 1.17 -4.42 -5.25
CA ARG A 153 2.50 -4.87 -4.84
C ARG A 153 3.21 -5.65 -5.95
N THR A 154 2.54 -6.60 -6.58
CA THR A 154 3.14 -7.41 -7.66
C THR A 154 3.49 -6.55 -8.89
N GLU A 155 2.61 -5.62 -9.27
CA GLU A 155 2.87 -4.70 -10.38
C GLU A 155 4.04 -3.76 -10.08
N VAL A 156 4.12 -3.22 -8.86
CA VAL A 156 5.25 -2.41 -8.41
C VAL A 156 6.55 -3.21 -8.45
N GLU A 157 6.56 -4.43 -7.88
CA GLU A 157 7.73 -5.31 -7.88
C GLU A 157 8.24 -5.61 -9.30
N ALA A 158 7.33 -5.77 -10.26
CA ALA A 158 7.67 -5.95 -11.67
C ALA A 158 8.26 -4.69 -12.33
N LEU A 159 7.84 -3.49 -11.91
CA LEU A 159 8.29 -2.20 -12.45
C LEU A 159 9.58 -1.67 -11.80
N LEU A 160 9.95 -2.19 -10.63
CA LEU A 160 11.13 -1.72 -9.87
C LEU A 160 12.45 -1.68 -10.68
N PRO A 161 12.78 -2.69 -11.51
CA PRO A 161 14.00 -2.63 -12.32
C PRO A 161 14.03 -1.43 -13.27
N GLU A 162 12.91 -1.14 -13.93
CA GLU A 162 12.81 -0.03 -14.89
C GLU A 162 12.80 1.33 -14.18
N LEU A 163 12.03 1.45 -13.10
CA LEU A 163 11.96 2.68 -12.31
C LEU A 163 13.33 3.07 -11.75
N ARG A 164 14.15 2.10 -11.30
CA ARG A 164 15.53 2.35 -10.86
C ARG A 164 16.39 2.97 -11.95
N VAL A 165 16.28 2.50 -13.20
CA VAL A 165 17.05 3.07 -14.31
C VAL A 165 16.69 4.53 -14.50
N ILE A 166 15.40 4.85 -14.51
CA ILE A 166 14.89 6.22 -14.70
C ILE A 166 15.28 7.11 -13.52
N ALA A 167 15.16 6.61 -12.28
CA ALA A 167 15.51 7.38 -11.10
C ALA A 167 16.99 7.78 -11.10
N ARG A 168 17.88 6.89 -11.54
CA ARG A 168 19.32 7.17 -11.68
C ARG A 168 19.60 8.15 -12.80
N GLU A 169 18.89 8.06 -13.91
CA GLU A 169 19.00 9.03 -15.01
C GLU A 169 18.57 10.43 -14.56
N ILE A 170 17.45 10.53 -13.82
CA ILE A 170 16.95 11.80 -13.27
C ILE A 170 17.91 12.36 -12.21
N ALA A 171 18.42 11.49 -11.33
CA ALA A 171 19.26 11.90 -10.20
C ALA A 171 20.73 12.12 -10.58
N GLY A 172 21.19 11.54 -11.69
CA GLY A 172 22.58 11.60 -12.16
C GLY A 172 23.51 10.55 -11.55
N ASP A 173 23.11 9.87 -10.47
CA ASP A 173 23.89 8.83 -9.80
C ASP A 173 23.03 7.71 -9.19
N ALA A 174 23.68 6.59 -8.87
CA ALA A 174 23.02 5.39 -8.34
C ALA A 174 22.42 5.58 -6.94
N GLU A 175 23.13 6.28 -6.07
CA GLU A 175 22.76 6.44 -4.66
C GLU A 175 21.55 7.37 -4.51
N THR A 176 21.59 8.53 -5.18
CA THR A 176 20.48 9.49 -5.19
C THR A 176 19.27 8.92 -5.92
N GLY A 177 19.48 8.14 -7.00
CA GLY A 177 18.41 7.43 -7.70
C GLY A 177 17.71 6.38 -6.83
N ASP A 178 18.47 5.57 -6.08
CA ASP A 178 17.90 4.57 -5.18
C ASP A 178 17.11 5.23 -4.03
N ARG A 179 17.62 6.34 -3.45
CA ARG A 179 16.88 7.14 -2.45
C ARG A 179 15.60 7.77 -3.02
N LEU A 180 15.62 8.21 -4.27
CA LEU A 180 14.43 8.74 -4.96
C LEU A 180 13.37 7.66 -5.12
N ILE A 181 13.77 6.41 -5.42
CA ILE A 181 12.85 5.28 -5.46
C ILE A 181 12.26 5.00 -4.08
N GLU A 182 13.07 4.91 -3.04
CA GLU A 182 12.59 4.68 -1.68
C GLU A 182 11.56 5.72 -1.25
N ARG A 183 11.85 7.02 -1.50
CA ARG A 183 10.92 8.12 -1.22
C ARG A 183 9.64 8.03 -2.06
N THR A 184 9.76 7.67 -3.33
CA THR A 184 8.61 7.50 -4.22
C THR A 184 7.71 6.37 -3.74
N LEU A 185 8.27 5.22 -3.36
CA LEU A 185 7.50 4.07 -2.87
C LEU A 185 6.87 4.35 -1.50
N ALA A 186 7.58 5.02 -0.60
CA ALA A 186 7.04 5.44 0.69
C ALA A 186 5.84 6.37 0.48
N ARG A 187 5.99 7.37 -0.39
CA ARG A 187 4.89 8.30 -0.74
C ARG A 187 3.73 7.59 -1.44
N ALA A 188 4.03 6.65 -2.33
CA ALA A 188 3.03 5.84 -3.02
C ALA A 188 2.22 4.98 -2.05
N ALA A 189 2.85 4.45 -0.99
CA ALA A 189 2.17 3.70 0.06
C ALA A 189 1.19 4.57 0.87
N ASP A 190 1.53 5.84 1.10
CA ASP A 190 0.64 6.79 1.78
C ASP A 190 -0.48 7.29 0.85
N GLU A 191 -0.23 7.35 -0.46
CA GLU A 191 -1.16 7.91 -1.46
C GLU A 191 -1.70 6.87 -2.45
N VAL A 192 -1.84 5.61 -2.02
CA VAL A 192 -2.27 4.51 -2.90
C VAL A 192 -3.54 4.85 -3.68
N ALA A 193 -4.50 5.56 -3.09
CA ALA A 193 -5.70 6.03 -3.79
C ALA A 193 -5.42 6.79 -5.08
N SER A 194 -4.39 7.65 -5.08
CA SER A 194 -4.12 8.54 -6.20
C SER A 194 -3.84 7.75 -7.49
N ARG A 195 -3.39 6.48 -7.35
CA ARG A 195 -3.20 5.52 -8.43
C ARG A 195 -4.39 5.40 -9.39
N ARG A 196 -5.64 5.48 -8.90
CA ARG A 196 -6.82 5.34 -9.78
C ARG A 196 -6.94 6.45 -10.82
N HIS A 197 -6.35 7.61 -10.56
CA HIS A 197 -6.39 8.75 -11.49
C HIS A 197 -5.41 8.57 -12.66
N TYR A 198 -4.58 7.51 -12.62
CA TYR A 198 -3.60 7.21 -13.64
C TYR A 198 -4.01 5.96 -14.41
N PRO A 199 -3.69 5.89 -15.71
CA PRO A 199 -4.03 4.74 -16.54
C PRO A 199 -3.27 3.47 -16.14
N SER A 200 -2.09 3.58 -15.50
CA SER A 200 -1.26 2.44 -15.08
C SER A 200 -0.45 2.74 -13.81
N VAL A 201 0.08 1.69 -13.15
CA VAL A 201 0.96 1.83 -11.96
C VAL A 201 2.23 2.55 -12.35
N ASP A 202 2.76 2.21 -13.52
CA ASP A 202 3.94 2.85 -14.11
C ASP A 202 3.74 4.36 -14.30
N ALA A 203 2.64 4.79 -14.95
CA ALA A 203 2.34 6.19 -15.19
C ALA A 203 2.21 6.99 -13.87
N TRP A 204 1.60 6.37 -12.86
CA TRP A 204 1.47 6.93 -11.53
C TRP A 204 2.83 7.12 -10.83
N LEU A 205 3.65 6.07 -10.76
CA LEU A 205 4.94 6.11 -10.09
C LEU A 205 5.92 7.04 -10.79
N ARG A 206 5.93 7.07 -12.12
CA ARG A 206 6.74 8.03 -12.89
C ARG A 206 6.34 9.47 -12.63
N HIS A 207 5.04 9.74 -12.56
CA HIS A 207 4.56 11.08 -12.25
C HIS A 207 5.01 11.52 -10.85
N MET A 208 4.85 10.66 -9.84
CA MET A 208 5.26 10.93 -8.47
C MET A 208 6.78 11.13 -8.35
N MET A 209 7.56 10.26 -9.00
CA MET A 209 9.02 10.35 -9.02
C MET A 209 9.51 11.66 -9.66
N LYS A 210 8.91 12.09 -10.77
CA LYS A 210 9.21 13.39 -11.38
C LYS A 210 8.85 14.56 -10.45
N HIS A 211 7.69 14.49 -9.81
CA HIS A 211 7.28 15.50 -8.83
C HIS A 211 8.25 15.60 -7.65
N LEU A 212 8.76 14.49 -7.14
CA LEU A 212 9.73 14.45 -6.03
C LEU A 212 11.13 14.89 -6.45
N ALA A 213 11.53 14.63 -7.70
CA ALA A 213 12.85 15.01 -8.20
C ALA A 213 12.94 16.50 -8.57
N PHE A 214 11.85 17.06 -9.13
CA PHE A 214 11.82 18.45 -9.63
C PHE A 214 11.05 19.41 -8.72
N GLY A 215 10.29 18.89 -7.75
CA GLY A 215 9.67 19.68 -6.69
C GLY A 215 10.70 20.08 -5.65
N ARG A 216 11.20 21.31 -5.75
CA ARG A 216 11.93 21.97 -4.64
C ARG A 216 11.11 21.86 -3.35
N ASP A 217 11.79 21.56 -2.25
CA ASP A 217 11.33 21.91 -0.91
C ASP A 217 11.28 23.45 -0.83
N PRO A 218 10.11 24.11 -0.71
CA PRO A 218 10.05 25.54 -0.50
C PRO A 218 10.31 25.82 0.98
N GLY A 219 11.56 25.73 1.44
CA GLY A 219 11.88 26.23 2.78
C GLY A 219 13.06 25.57 3.49
N VAL A 220 14.25 25.62 2.91
CA VAL A 220 15.47 25.72 3.72
C VAL A 220 16.42 26.72 3.07
N ASN A 221 16.28 27.99 3.46
CA ASN A 221 17.35 28.99 3.43
C ASN A 221 17.13 29.95 4.60
#